data_AF-A0A9E1IIM5-F1
#
_entry.id   AF-A0A9E1IIM5-F1
#
_cell.length_a   1.000
_cell.length_b   1.000
_cell.length_c   1.000
_cell.angle_alpha   90.00
_cell.angle_beta   90.00
_cell.angle_gamma   90.00
#
_symmetry.space_group_name_H-M   'P 1'
#
loop_
_entity.id
_entity.type
_entity.pdbx_description
1 polymer ?
#
loop_
_entity_poly.entity_id
_entity_poly.type
_entity_poly.pdbx_seq_one_letter_code
_entity_poly.pdbx_strand_id
1 'polypeptide(L)'
;MRGIYATLFALTMGCPGVGVSDPSRVDADGDGYTADLDCDDGDIDIHPGTTEICDGIDQDCDDLVDEDAVGALLYYIDGDGDGYGDPSDTIASCEEPEGYSLNDDDCDDAVATTYPGAPELCNDIDDDCDSEADEGAGDTYYRDADNDGFGDPTSGEVFCTVAGPWITDNTDCDDHDHNVHPDADEVCDGKDNNCDHEVDDLDDDLLDPTIWYIDKDGDGWG
;
A
#
# COMPACT_ATOMS: atom_id res chain seq x y z
N MET A 1 70.14 59.60 -55.24
CA MET A 1 71.22 58.64 -55.61
C MET A 1 70.77 57.29 -55.08
N ARG A 2 70.13 56.45 -55.90
CA ARG A 2 70.69 55.36 -56.75
C ARG A 2 71.09 54.09 -55.95
N GLY A 3 70.47 52.96 -56.31
CA GLY A 3 70.75 51.57 -55.86
C GLY A 3 69.43 50.88 -55.45
N ILE A 4 68.57 50.21 -56.25
CA ILE A 4 68.69 49.05 -57.19
C ILE A 4 69.56 47.91 -56.62
N TYR A 5 69.21 46.61 -56.52
CA TYR A 5 68.16 45.66 -56.99
C TYR A 5 67.96 44.63 -55.83
N ALA A 6 66.94 43.77 -55.71
CA ALA A 6 66.68 42.62 -56.59
C ALA A 6 65.41 41.88 -56.14
N THR A 7 64.58 41.55 -57.12
CA THR A 7 63.53 40.53 -57.04
C THR A 7 64.20 39.16 -56.93
N LEU A 8 63.94 38.43 -55.84
CA LEU A 8 64.28 37.01 -55.74
C LEU A 8 62.97 36.21 -55.68
N PHE A 9 62.62 35.63 -56.82
CA PHE A 9 61.61 34.59 -56.94
C PHE A 9 62.24 33.31 -56.39
N ALA A 10 61.85 32.89 -55.18
CA ALA A 10 62.23 31.59 -54.64
C ALA A 10 61.07 30.61 -54.82
N LEU A 11 61.35 29.68 -55.72
CA LEU A 11 60.66 28.45 -56.06
C LEU A 11 60.10 27.71 -54.82
N THR A 12 58.88 27.21 -54.98
CA THR A 12 58.16 26.34 -54.04
C THR A 12 59.02 25.17 -53.54
N MET A 13 59.22 25.10 -52.22
CA MET A 13 59.54 23.84 -51.53
C MET A 13 58.49 23.69 -50.43
N GLY A 14 57.38 23.04 -50.79
CA GLY A 14 56.46 22.50 -49.81
C GLY A 14 57.24 21.56 -48.89
N CYS A 15 57.08 21.77 -47.59
CA CYS A 15 57.59 20.82 -46.61
C CYS A 15 56.93 19.46 -46.89
N PRO A 16 57.67 18.35 -47.00
CA PRO A 16 57.06 17.03 -47.01
C PRO A 16 56.24 16.91 -45.73
N GLY A 17 54.93 16.68 -45.89
CA GLY A 17 54.01 16.51 -44.79
C GLY A 17 54.52 15.39 -43.88
N VAL A 18 55.10 15.77 -42.74
CA VAL A 18 54.85 15.02 -41.52
C VAL A 18 53.33 15.02 -41.40
N GLY A 19 52.73 13.86 -41.70
CA GLY A 19 51.33 13.64 -41.38
C GLY A 19 51.20 13.96 -39.91
N VAL A 20 50.54 15.06 -39.60
CA VAL A 20 49.84 15.15 -38.34
C VAL A 20 48.83 14.01 -38.45
N SER A 21 49.14 12.88 -37.82
CA SER A 21 48.11 11.91 -37.47
C SER A 21 47.19 12.71 -36.59
N ASP A 22 46.10 13.19 -37.18
CA ASP A 22 45.03 13.82 -36.45
C ASP A 22 44.62 12.79 -35.39
N PRO A 23 44.86 13.05 -34.10
CA PRO A 23 44.56 12.06 -33.07
C PRO A 23 43.07 11.71 -33.09
N SER A 24 42.21 12.58 -33.63
CA SER A 24 40.79 12.32 -33.83
C SER A 24 40.47 11.28 -34.92
N ARG A 25 41.46 10.79 -35.67
CA ARG A 25 41.28 9.76 -36.73
C ARG A 25 41.97 8.45 -36.38
N VAL A 26 42.38 8.32 -35.13
CA VAL A 26 42.88 7.06 -34.59
C VAL A 26 41.66 6.29 -34.09
N ASP A 27 41.70 5.00 -34.31
CA ASP A 27 40.82 3.96 -33.78
C ASP A 27 41.76 3.16 -32.87
N ALA A 28 41.72 3.42 -31.56
CA ALA A 28 42.74 2.92 -30.64
C ALA A 28 42.38 1.59 -29.98
N ASP A 29 41.09 1.25 -29.86
CA ASP A 29 40.60 -0.04 -29.35
C ASP A 29 40.24 -1.06 -30.43
N GLY A 30 40.07 -0.64 -31.69
CA GLY A 30 39.83 -1.51 -32.84
C GLY A 30 38.37 -1.89 -33.06
N ASP A 31 37.42 -1.12 -32.53
CA ASP A 31 35.98 -1.30 -32.69
C ASP A 31 35.44 -0.95 -34.11
N GLY A 32 36.23 -0.17 -34.86
CA GLY A 32 35.91 0.30 -36.21
C GLY A 32 35.38 1.74 -36.28
N TYR A 33 35.28 2.44 -35.16
CA TYR A 33 35.03 3.87 -35.07
C TYR A 33 36.33 4.61 -34.75
N THR A 34 36.35 5.91 -35.04
CA THR A 34 37.53 6.75 -34.75
C THR A 34 37.19 7.67 -33.59
N ALA A 35 38.21 8.15 -32.87
CA ALA A 35 38.07 9.03 -31.71
C ALA A 35 37.24 10.33 -31.91
N ASP A 36 36.84 10.69 -33.14
CA ASP A 36 35.88 11.77 -33.42
C ASP A 36 34.40 11.36 -33.42
N LEU A 37 34.13 10.06 -33.42
CA LEU A 37 32.80 9.44 -33.40
C LEU A 37 32.59 8.53 -32.20
N ASP A 38 33.67 8.03 -31.61
CA ASP A 38 33.69 7.19 -30.42
C ASP A 38 33.87 8.03 -29.15
N CYS A 39 32.96 7.86 -28.20
CA CYS A 39 32.96 8.54 -26.92
C CYS A 39 34.00 7.98 -25.92
N ASP A 40 34.46 6.74 -26.11
CA ASP A 40 35.61 6.15 -25.39
C ASP A 40 36.46 5.24 -26.29
N ASP A 41 37.33 5.85 -27.13
CA ASP A 41 38.34 5.22 -28.02
C ASP A 41 39.39 4.32 -27.29
N GLY A 42 39.18 4.02 -26.01
CA GLY A 42 39.95 3.07 -25.23
C GLY A 42 39.20 1.77 -24.89
N ASP A 43 37.91 1.66 -25.20
CA ASP A 43 37.05 0.53 -24.85
C ASP A 43 36.22 0.06 -26.05
N ILE A 44 36.56 -1.14 -26.55
CA ILE A 44 35.92 -1.75 -27.73
C ILE A 44 34.42 -2.03 -27.55
N ASP A 45 33.91 -2.00 -26.31
CA ASP A 45 32.50 -2.21 -26.00
C ASP A 45 31.71 -0.88 -25.90
N ILE A 46 32.33 0.29 -26.05
CA ILE A 46 31.68 1.62 -26.03
C ILE A 46 31.87 2.25 -27.40
N HIS A 47 30.80 2.35 -28.19
CA HIS A 47 30.84 2.91 -29.54
C HIS A 47 29.45 3.09 -30.14
N PRO A 48 29.30 3.89 -31.23
CA PRO A 48 28.01 4.14 -31.86
C PRO A 48 27.13 2.90 -32.14
N GLY A 49 25.96 2.87 -31.51
CA GLY A 49 24.94 1.83 -31.68
C GLY A 49 25.17 0.53 -30.89
N THR A 50 26.01 0.55 -29.86
CA THR A 50 26.02 -0.49 -28.82
C THR A 50 24.69 -0.53 -28.08
N THR A 51 24.42 -1.62 -27.35
CA THR A 51 23.24 -1.71 -26.48
C THR A 51 23.60 -1.21 -25.09
N GLU A 52 22.83 -0.27 -24.58
CA GLU A 52 22.96 0.24 -23.21
C GLU A 52 22.77 -0.86 -22.15
N ILE A 53 23.47 -0.73 -21.03
CA ILE A 53 23.33 -1.52 -19.81
C ILE A 53 23.28 -0.58 -18.61
N CYS A 54 22.58 -0.95 -17.54
CA CYS A 54 22.46 -0.10 -16.33
C CYS A 54 23.78 0.01 -15.54
N ASP A 55 24.73 0.81 -16.02
CA ASP A 55 26.01 1.06 -15.34
C ASP A 55 26.40 2.55 -15.30
N GLY A 56 25.58 3.43 -15.86
CA GLY A 56 25.77 4.89 -15.83
C GLY A 56 26.79 5.40 -16.83
N ILE A 57 27.15 4.58 -17.82
CA ILE A 57 28.00 4.94 -18.96
C ILE A 57 27.08 5.01 -20.20
N ASP A 58 27.43 5.88 -21.16
CA ASP A 58 26.82 5.95 -22.49
C ASP A 58 27.60 4.97 -23.38
N GLN A 59 27.06 3.78 -23.65
CA GLN A 59 27.73 2.76 -24.46
C GLN A 59 27.56 3.02 -25.96
N ASP A 60 26.44 3.61 -26.36
CA ASP A 60 26.07 3.78 -27.76
C ASP A 60 26.41 5.16 -28.34
N CYS A 61 27.05 6.01 -27.52
CA CYS A 61 27.56 7.34 -27.82
C CYS A 61 26.52 8.29 -28.42
N ASP A 62 25.26 8.25 -27.95
CA ASP A 62 24.18 9.13 -28.42
C ASP A 62 23.90 10.37 -27.53
N ASP A 63 24.73 10.58 -26.49
CA ASP A 63 24.61 11.59 -25.44
C ASP A 63 23.47 11.33 -24.42
N LEU A 64 22.82 10.17 -24.47
CA LEU A 64 21.94 9.64 -23.44
C LEU A 64 22.69 8.55 -22.66
N VAL A 65 22.23 8.26 -21.45
CA VAL A 65 22.88 7.28 -20.57
C VAL A 65 21.81 6.32 -20.09
N ASP A 66 22.07 5.03 -20.22
CA ASP A 66 21.20 3.93 -19.79
C ASP A 66 19.77 3.98 -20.38
N GLU A 67 19.56 4.61 -21.54
CA GLU A 67 18.27 4.61 -22.24
C GLU A 67 18.00 3.26 -22.92
N ASP A 68 16.77 2.75 -22.77
CA ASP A 68 16.42 1.40 -23.24
C ASP A 68 17.39 0.30 -22.74
N ALA A 69 18.08 0.55 -21.62
CA ALA A 69 19.15 -0.28 -21.12
C ALA A 69 18.71 -1.70 -20.79
N VAL A 70 19.56 -2.65 -21.13
CA VAL A 70 19.40 -4.04 -20.70
C VAL A 70 19.58 -4.11 -19.19
N GLY A 71 18.53 -4.57 -18.52
CA GLY A 71 18.48 -4.64 -17.05
C GLY A 71 17.61 -3.56 -16.41
N ALA A 72 17.09 -2.60 -17.20
CA ALA A 72 16.06 -1.69 -16.72
C ALA A 72 14.83 -2.47 -16.24
N LEU A 73 14.29 -2.06 -15.10
CA LEU A 73 13.04 -2.58 -14.56
C LEU A 73 11.89 -1.73 -15.07
N LEU A 74 10.70 -2.34 -15.13
CA LEU A 74 9.46 -1.58 -15.29
C LEU A 74 9.06 -1.04 -13.93
N TYR A 75 8.81 0.25 -13.89
CA TYR A 75 8.18 0.96 -12.78
C TYR A 75 6.82 1.47 -13.24
N TYR A 76 5.88 1.52 -12.31
CA TYR A 76 4.47 1.85 -12.48
C TYR A 76 4.21 3.18 -11.79
N ILE A 77 3.49 4.11 -12.41
CA ILE A 77 3.19 5.39 -11.75
C ILE A 77 2.46 5.11 -10.43
N ASP A 78 2.87 5.76 -9.35
CA ASP A 78 2.21 5.74 -8.04
C ASP A 78 1.58 7.13 -7.85
N GLY A 79 0.36 7.26 -8.38
CA GLY A 79 -0.34 8.53 -8.57
C GLY A 79 -0.81 9.17 -7.25
N ASP A 80 -1.10 8.35 -6.25
CA ASP A 80 -1.65 8.76 -4.97
C ASP A 80 -0.68 8.62 -3.78
N GLY A 81 0.43 7.91 -3.97
CA GLY A 81 1.54 7.82 -3.03
C GLY A 81 1.39 6.74 -1.96
N ASP A 82 0.66 5.65 -2.23
CA ASP A 82 0.53 4.52 -1.29
C ASP A 82 1.58 3.42 -1.46
N GLY A 83 2.37 3.49 -2.54
CA GLY A 83 3.46 2.55 -2.85
C GLY A 83 3.06 1.41 -3.78
N TYR A 84 1.85 1.40 -4.31
CA TYR A 84 1.40 0.59 -5.42
C TYR A 84 1.24 1.49 -6.64
N GLY A 85 1.22 0.94 -7.85
CA GLY A 85 1.15 1.77 -9.05
C GLY A 85 0.31 1.17 -10.15
N ASP A 86 -0.09 2.02 -11.10
CA ASP A 86 -0.98 1.64 -12.20
C ASP A 86 -0.26 0.74 -13.24
N PRO A 87 -0.71 -0.51 -13.46
CA PRO A 87 -0.16 -1.40 -14.51
C PRO A 87 -0.31 -0.84 -15.93
N SER A 88 -1.14 0.18 -16.13
CA SER A 88 -1.44 0.81 -17.41
C SER A 88 -0.48 1.96 -17.77
N ASP A 89 0.26 2.51 -16.81
CA ASP A 89 1.22 3.59 -17.01
C ASP A 89 2.59 3.21 -16.43
N THR A 90 3.53 2.94 -17.34
CA THR A 90 4.83 2.34 -17.02
C THR A 90 5.99 3.09 -17.65
N ILE A 91 7.13 3.04 -16.97
CA ILE A 91 8.41 3.51 -17.48
C ILE A 91 9.49 2.45 -17.22
N ALA A 92 10.37 2.23 -18.20
CA ALA A 92 11.57 1.43 -18.00
C ALA A 92 12.68 2.33 -17.45
N SER A 93 13.31 1.95 -16.34
CA SER A 93 14.45 2.67 -15.78
C SER A 93 15.41 1.75 -15.02
N CYS A 94 16.65 2.19 -14.84
CA CYS A 94 17.65 1.48 -14.05
C CYS A 94 17.51 1.74 -12.54
N GLU A 95 16.95 2.89 -12.17
CA GLU A 95 16.64 3.27 -10.79
C GLU A 95 15.19 3.67 -10.67
N GLU A 96 14.62 3.58 -9.46
CA GLU A 96 13.23 3.93 -9.18
C GLU A 96 13.00 5.44 -9.36
N PRO A 97 12.17 5.86 -10.35
CA PRO A 97 11.86 7.27 -10.53
C PRO A 97 10.95 7.80 -9.40
N GLU A 98 11.04 9.10 -9.11
CA GLU A 98 10.15 9.73 -8.13
C GLU A 98 8.68 9.65 -8.59
N GLY A 99 7.81 9.15 -7.71
CA GLY A 99 6.38 8.96 -8.00
C GLY A 99 6.06 7.69 -8.79
N TYR A 100 6.95 6.70 -8.76
CA TYR A 100 6.71 5.39 -9.35
C TYR A 100 7.02 4.28 -8.34
N SER A 101 6.34 3.15 -8.46
CA SER A 101 6.55 1.93 -7.68
C SER A 101 7.01 0.76 -8.57
N LEU A 102 7.64 -0.25 -7.97
CA LEU A 102 7.87 -1.55 -8.62
C LEU A 102 6.63 -2.46 -8.57
N ASN A 103 5.65 -2.12 -7.75
CA ASN A 103 4.45 -2.90 -7.55
C ASN A 103 3.33 -2.37 -8.45
N ASP A 104 2.69 -3.26 -9.21
CA ASP A 104 1.61 -2.96 -10.16
C ASP A 104 0.23 -3.47 -9.74
N ASP A 105 0.09 -3.82 -8.47
CA ASP A 105 -1.12 -4.43 -7.93
C ASP A 105 -2.21 -3.39 -7.55
N ASP A 106 -2.04 -2.11 -7.88
CA ASP A 106 -3.03 -1.05 -7.58
C ASP A 106 -4.28 -1.17 -8.47
N CYS A 107 -5.46 -1.19 -7.84
CA CYS A 107 -6.74 -1.21 -8.53
C CYS A 107 -7.38 0.18 -8.74
N ASP A 108 -6.95 1.22 -8.00
CA ASP A 108 -7.35 2.63 -8.19
C ASP A 108 -6.24 3.62 -7.74
N ASP A 109 -5.27 3.86 -8.63
CA ASP A 109 -4.09 4.77 -8.50
C ASP A 109 -4.40 6.27 -8.26
N ALA A 110 -5.68 6.60 -8.04
CA ALA A 110 -6.13 7.92 -7.64
C ALA A 110 -6.51 8.02 -6.15
N VAL A 111 -6.50 6.90 -5.41
CA VAL A 111 -7.03 6.77 -4.05
C VAL A 111 -6.07 5.96 -3.17
N ALA A 112 -5.21 6.66 -2.41
CA ALA A 112 -4.19 6.07 -1.53
C ALA A 112 -4.70 5.20 -0.36
N THR A 113 -6.01 4.94 -0.29
CA THR A 113 -6.63 4.00 0.65
C THR A 113 -7.15 2.74 -0.03
N THR A 114 -6.94 2.62 -1.34
CA THR A 114 -7.44 1.54 -2.18
C THR A 114 -6.23 0.81 -2.77
N TYR A 115 -5.74 -0.20 -2.05
CA TYR A 115 -4.53 -0.92 -2.39
C TYR A 115 -4.55 -2.34 -1.80
N PRO A 116 -3.76 -3.28 -2.36
CA PRO A 116 -3.66 -4.65 -1.87
C PRO A 116 -3.51 -4.79 -0.34
N GLY A 117 -4.56 -5.30 0.31
CA GLY A 117 -4.61 -5.54 1.75
C GLY A 117 -4.89 -4.30 2.61
N ALA A 118 -5.45 -3.23 2.04
CA ALA A 118 -6.06 -2.16 2.82
C ALA A 118 -7.24 -2.67 3.68
N PRO A 119 -7.64 -1.96 4.75
CA PRO A 119 -8.87 -2.32 5.47
C PRO A 119 -10.10 -1.90 4.68
N GLU A 120 -11.00 -2.86 4.43
CA GLU A 120 -12.31 -2.60 3.84
C GLU A 120 -13.16 -1.61 4.64
N LEU A 121 -13.78 -0.67 3.93
CA LEU A 121 -14.75 0.27 4.46
C LEU A 121 -16.14 -0.08 3.92
N CYS A 122 -17.18 0.35 4.64
CA CYS A 122 -18.56 0.20 4.15
C CYS A 122 -18.90 1.30 3.14
N ASN A 123 -18.32 1.25 1.95
CA ASN A 123 -18.40 2.28 0.92
C ASN A 123 -18.77 1.73 -0.47
N ASP A 124 -19.08 0.43 -0.59
CA ASP A 124 -19.32 -0.30 -1.85
C ASP A 124 -18.10 -0.26 -2.80
N ILE A 125 -16.88 -0.09 -2.28
CA ILE A 125 -15.60 -0.08 -2.99
C ILE A 125 -14.78 -1.26 -2.49
N ASP A 126 -14.11 -1.94 -3.41
CA ASP A 126 -13.05 -2.91 -3.12
C ASP A 126 -11.80 -2.10 -2.72
N ASP A 127 -11.63 -1.83 -1.43
CA ASP A 127 -10.53 -1.02 -0.91
C ASP A 127 -9.24 -1.85 -0.85
N ASP A 128 -9.32 -3.17 -0.71
CA ASP A 128 -8.17 -4.05 -0.54
C ASP A 128 -7.70 -4.75 -1.84
N CYS A 129 -8.35 -4.45 -2.95
CA CYS A 129 -8.10 -4.96 -4.30
C CYS A 129 -8.20 -6.50 -4.42
N ASP A 130 -8.99 -7.18 -3.59
CA ASP A 130 -9.18 -8.65 -3.65
C ASP A 130 -10.33 -9.13 -4.56
N SER A 131 -11.04 -8.19 -5.20
CA SER A 131 -12.20 -8.39 -6.07
C SER A 131 -13.54 -8.66 -5.38
N GLU A 132 -13.60 -8.61 -4.06
CA GLU A 132 -14.83 -8.46 -3.30
C GLU A 132 -14.92 -7.02 -2.76
N ALA A 133 -16.08 -6.59 -2.29
CA ALA A 133 -16.23 -5.24 -1.73
C ALA A 133 -16.90 -5.35 -0.37
N ASP A 134 -16.44 -4.52 0.56
CA ASP A 134 -16.89 -4.42 1.95
C ASP A 134 -16.72 -5.73 2.76
N GLU A 135 -15.89 -6.69 2.33
CA GLU A 135 -15.70 -7.95 3.03
C GLU A 135 -14.89 -7.79 4.32
N GLY A 136 -15.51 -8.18 5.44
CA GLY A 136 -14.90 -7.90 6.75
C GLY A 136 -14.99 -6.43 7.17
N ALA A 137 -15.63 -5.57 6.38
CA ALA A 137 -16.06 -4.25 6.82
C ALA A 137 -17.27 -4.33 7.77
N GLY A 138 -17.47 -3.28 8.56
CA GLY A 138 -18.61 -3.11 9.44
C GLY A 138 -18.37 -3.56 10.88
N ASP A 139 -19.44 -3.47 11.68
CA ASP A 139 -19.42 -3.88 13.10
C ASP A 139 -20.29 -5.12 13.29
N THR A 140 -20.00 -5.90 14.33
CA THR A 140 -20.87 -7.00 14.76
C THR A 140 -22.04 -6.44 15.56
N TYR A 141 -23.25 -6.80 15.16
CA TYR A 141 -24.48 -6.50 15.89
C TYR A 141 -25.20 -7.79 16.28
N TYR A 142 -26.00 -7.68 17.33
CA TYR A 142 -26.74 -8.75 17.96
C TYR A 142 -28.22 -8.38 17.94
N ARG A 143 -29.07 -9.36 17.67
CA ARG A 143 -30.50 -9.17 17.56
C ARG A 143 -31.10 -8.93 18.95
N ASP A 144 -31.99 -7.95 19.03
CA ASP A 144 -32.74 -7.50 20.22
C ASP A 144 -34.25 -7.77 20.01
N ALA A 145 -34.72 -8.99 20.27
CA ALA A 145 -36.08 -9.41 19.89
C ALA A 145 -37.19 -8.79 20.72
N ASP A 146 -36.93 -8.52 22.00
CA ASP A 146 -37.92 -8.04 22.96
C ASP A 146 -37.83 -6.53 23.23
N ASN A 147 -36.80 -5.88 22.69
CA ASN A 147 -36.61 -4.44 22.67
C ASN A 147 -36.28 -3.81 24.01
N ASP A 148 -35.46 -4.47 24.82
CA ASP A 148 -34.90 -3.92 26.06
C ASP A 148 -33.57 -3.17 25.87
N GLY A 149 -32.91 -3.36 24.72
CA GLY A 149 -31.64 -2.71 24.37
C GLY A 149 -30.39 -3.57 24.56
N PHE A 150 -30.55 -4.85 24.89
CA PHE A 150 -29.51 -5.86 24.92
C PHE A 150 -29.78 -6.88 23.81
N GLY A 151 -28.72 -7.50 23.27
CA GLY A 151 -28.86 -8.43 22.15
C GLY A 151 -28.40 -9.84 22.50
N ASP A 152 -28.96 -10.83 21.80
CA ASP A 152 -28.60 -12.25 21.97
C ASP A 152 -27.12 -12.49 21.57
N PRO A 153 -26.23 -12.93 22.48
CA PRO A 153 -24.82 -13.18 22.22
C PRO A 153 -24.55 -14.22 21.12
N THR A 154 -25.52 -15.07 20.80
CA THR A 154 -25.43 -16.12 19.78
C THR A 154 -25.90 -15.68 18.40
N SER A 155 -26.48 -14.49 18.29
CA SER A 155 -27.05 -13.94 17.06
C SER A 155 -26.11 -13.03 16.26
N GLY A 156 -24.84 -12.94 16.66
CA GLY A 156 -23.87 -11.99 16.11
C GLY A 156 -23.73 -12.07 14.58
N GLU A 157 -24.05 -10.98 13.89
CA GLU A 157 -23.91 -10.80 12.45
C GLU A 157 -23.19 -9.47 12.16
N VAL A 158 -22.41 -9.41 11.08
CA VAL A 158 -21.68 -8.19 10.69
C VAL A 158 -22.55 -7.35 9.76
N PHE A 159 -22.66 -6.06 10.05
CA PHE A 159 -23.40 -5.11 9.23
C PHE A 159 -22.64 -3.81 9.02
N CYS A 160 -22.73 -3.30 7.80
CA CYS A 160 -22.28 -1.96 7.46
C CYS A 160 -23.23 -0.86 7.95
N THR A 161 -24.52 -1.12 7.85
CA THR A 161 -25.55 -0.29 8.46
C THR A 161 -26.63 -1.21 9.01
N VAL A 162 -27.13 -0.88 10.20
CA VAL A 162 -28.24 -1.64 10.79
C VAL A 162 -29.55 -0.91 10.66
N ALA A 163 -30.60 -1.69 10.40
CA ALA A 163 -31.99 -1.27 10.50
C ALA A 163 -32.79 -2.38 11.20
N GLY A 164 -33.67 -1.99 12.13
CA GLY A 164 -34.46 -2.94 12.90
C GLY A 164 -33.84 -3.25 14.27
N PRO A 165 -34.12 -4.44 14.83
CA PRO A 165 -33.78 -4.82 16.20
C PRO A 165 -32.35 -5.34 16.30
N TRP A 166 -31.35 -4.52 15.99
CA TRP A 166 -29.93 -4.90 16.06
C TRP A 166 -29.16 -3.87 16.89
N ILE A 167 -28.41 -4.34 17.88
CA ILE A 167 -27.65 -3.52 18.83
C ILE A 167 -26.22 -4.08 18.96
N THR A 168 -25.26 -3.25 19.38
CA THR A 168 -23.87 -3.69 19.56
C THR A 168 -23.63 -4.42 20.88
N ASP A 169 -24.55 -4.26 21.83
CA ASP A 169 -24.49 -4.94 23.12
C ASP A 169 -25.01 -6.37 22.98
N ASN A 170 -24.32 -7.34 23.57
CA ASN A 170 -24.55 -8.76 23.39
C ASN A 170 -24.75 -9.51 24.71
N THR A 171 -25.15 -8.78 25.74
CA THR A 171 -25.13 -9.27 27.12
C THR A 171 -26.48 -9.81 27.60
N ASP A 172 -27.44 -9.97 26.70
CA ASP A 172 -28.76 -10.54 27.00
C ASP A 172 -28.68 -12.07 27.19
N CYS A 173 -29.26 -12.57 28.28
CA CYS A 173 -29.36 -14.00 28.59
C CYS A 173 -30.71 -14.64 28.22
N ASP A 174 -31.76 -13.87 27.92
CA ASP A 174 -33.05 -14.31 27.36
C ASP A 174 -33.69 -13.24 26.46
N ASP A 175 -33.26 -13.21 25.18
CA ASP A 175 -33.75 -12.33 24.09
C ASP A 175 -35.22 -12.53 23.70
N HIS A 176 -36.06 -13.05 24.59
CA HIS A 176 -37.51 -13.14 24.44
C HIS A 176 -38.28 -12.57 25.64
N ASP A 177 -37.59 -12.03 26.65
CA ASP A 177 -38.17 -11.41 27.84
C ASP A 177 -37.43 -10.14 28.27
N HIS A 178 -38.01 -8.98 27.96
CA HIS A 178 -37.43 -7.64 28.26
C HIS A 178 -37.14 -7.34 29.74
N ASN A 179 -37.45 -8.26 30.66
CA ASN A 179 -37.13 -8.15 32.09
C ASN A 179 -35.93 -9.02 32.48
N VAL A 180 -35.24 -9.61 31.51
CA VAL A 180 -34.10 -10.51 31.70
C VAL A 180 -32.93 -9.96 30.90
N HIS A 181 -32.16 -9.09 31.53
CA HIS A 181 -31.02 -8.40 30.93
C HIS A 181 -30.10 -7.83 32.02
N PRO A 182 -28.84 -7.47 31.72
CA PRO A 182 -27.86 -7.05 32.74
C PRO A 182 -28.25 -5.90 33.66
N ASP A 183 -29.08 -4.99 33.17
CA ASP A 183 -29.58 -3.85 33.94
C ASP A 183 -30.91 -4.14 34.70
N ALA A 184 -31.41 -5.38 34.68
CA ALA A 184 -32.68 -5.71 35.33
C ALA A 184 -32.50 -5.89 36.84
N ASP A 185 -33.57 -5.62 37.59
CA ASP A 185 -33.61 -5.93 39.02
C ASP A 185 -33.92 -7.43 39.20
N GLU A 186 -33.19 -8.08 40.09
CA GLU A 186 -33.43 -9.47 40.49
C GLU A 186 -34.74 -9.66 41.24
N VAL A 187 -35.49 -10.70 40.88
CA VAL A 187 -36.78 -11.05 41.48
C VAL A 187 -36.88 -12.55 41.75
N CYS A 188 -37.59 -12.96 42.81
CA CYS A 188 -37.79 -14.38 43.13
C CYS A 188 -38.79 -15.06 42.17
N ASP A 189 -38.40 -15.32 40.93
CA ASP A 189 -39.26 -15.95 39.91
C ASP A 189 -38.68 -17.23 39.27
N GLY A 190 -37.48 -17.65 39.69
CA GLY A 190 -36.80 -18.82 39.13
C GLY A 190 -35.88 -18.53 37.97
N LYS A 191 -35.67 -17.25 37.62
CA LYS A 191 -34.78 -16.81 36.55
C LYS A 191 -33.56 -16.09 37.11
N ASP A 192 -32.57 -15.96 36.25
CA ASP A 192 -31.45 -15.03 36.37
C ASP A 192 -31.91 -13.80 35.57
N ASN A 193 -32.38 -12.76 36.26
CA ASN A 193 -32.97 -11.58 35.63
C ASN A 193 -31.89 -10.58 35.19
N ASN A 194 -30.80 -10.48 35.93
CA ASN A 194 -29.70 -9.54 35.72
C ASN A 194 -28.52 -10.18 34.94
N CYS A 195 -28.68 -11.41 34.47
CA CYS A 195 -27.70 -12.15 33.67
C CYS A 195 -26.31 -12.27 34.31
N ASP A 196 -26.23 -12.34 35.65
CA ASP A 196 -24.97 -12.47 36.38
C ASP A 196 -24.57 -13.93 36.66
N HIS A 197 -25.42 -14.89 36.27
CA HIS A 197 -25.34 -16.33 36.48
C HIS A 197 -25.71 -16.82 37.89
N GLU A 198 -26.29 -15.97 38.73
CA GLU A 198 -26.94 -16.33 39.97
C GLU A 198 -28.48 -16.38 39.76
N VAL A 199 -29.19 -17.11 40.61
CA VAL A 199 -30.65 -17.28 40.49
C VAL A 199 -31.26 -17.19 41.86
N ASP A 200 -32.25 -16.31 42.02
CA ASP A 200 -33.08 -16.16 43.21
C ASP A 200 -32.28 -16.21 44.54
N ASP A 201 -32.46 -17.29 45.33
CA ASP A 201 -31.91 -17.52 46.67
C ASP A 201 -30.37 -17.62 46.71
N LEU A 202 -29.72 -17.64 45.54
CA LEU A 202 -28.27 -17.62 45.41
C LEU A 202 -27.72 -16.25 45.03
N ASP A 203 -28.60 -15.28 44.74
CA ASP A 203 -28.25 -13.96 44.25
C ASP A 203 -28.32 -12.92 45.37
N ASP A 204 -27.19 -12.24 45.60
CA ASP A 204 -27.04 -11.21 46.64
C ASP A 204 -27.68 -9.86 46.26
N ASP A 205 -28.04 -9.65 44.99
CA ASP A 205 -28.66 -8.44 44.44
C ASP A 205 -30.20 -8.48 44.50
N LEU A 206 -30.77 -9.58 44.96
CA LEU A 206 -32.20 -9.76 45.18
C LEU A 206 -32.80 -8.63 46.06
N LEU A 207 -33.67 -7.80 45.47
CA LEU A 207 -34.36 -6.72 46.19
C LEU A 207 -35.52 -7.29 47.02
N ASP A 208 -35.21 -7.62 48.29
CA ASP A 208 -36.11 -8.13 49.35
C ASP A 208 -36.24 -9.66 49.42
N PRO A 209 -35.17 -10.40 49.77
CA PRO A 209 -35.37 -11.71 50.36
C PRO A 209 -36.19 -11.48 51.62
N THR A 210 -37.46 -11.90 51.60
CA THR A 210 -38.21 -12.00 52.84
C THR A 210 -37.55 -13.11 53.64
N ILE A 211 -36.52 -12.78 54.42
CA ILE A 211 -35.77 -13.74 55.22
C ILE A 211 -36.73 -14.22 56.32
N TRP A 212 -37.31 -15.40 56.10
CA TRP A 212 -38.13 -16.07 57.09
C TRP A 212 -37.22 -16.72 58.13
N TYR A 213 -37.11 -16.11 59.30
CA TYR A 213 -36.45 -16.74 60.44
C TYR A 213 -37.39 -17.77 61.11
N ILE A 214 -36.84 -18.88 61.63
CA ILE A 214 -37.61 -19.88 62.37
C ILE A 214 -38.04 -19.26 63.71
N ASP A 215 -39.35 -19.08 63.87
CA ASP A 215 -39.97 -18.72 65.15
C ASP A 215 -39.84 -19.90 66.13
N LYS A 216 -38.80 -19.84 66.96
CA LYS A 216 -38.42 -20.95 67.86
C LYS A 216 -39.21 -20.92 69.17
N ASP A 217 -39.83 -19.80 69.51
CA ASP A 217 -40.60 -19.60 70.74
C ASP A 217 -42.10 -19.39 70.53
N GLY A 218 -42.56 -19.38 69.27
CA GLY A 218 -43.96 -19.42 68.86
C GLY A 218 -44.71 -18.10 69.02
N ASP A 219 -44.02 -16.96 68.96
CA ASP A 219 -44.62 -15.64 69.20
C ASP A 219 -45.04 -14.89 67.92
N GLY A 220 -44.79 -15.48 66.76
CA GLY A 220 -45.14 -14.94 65.45
C GLY A 220 -44.08 -14.02 64.83
N TRP A 221 -42.90 -13.90 65.44
CA TRP A 221 -41.72 -13.26 64.85
C TRP A 221 -40.57 -14.26 64.84
N GLY A 222 -39.85 -14.34 63.72
CA GLY A 222 -38.65 -15.17 63.61
C GLY A 222 -37.39 -14.37 63.91
#